data_AF-A0A149VVN3-F1
#
_entry.id   AF-A0A149VVN3-F1
#
_cell.length_a   1.000
_cell.length_b   1.000
_cell.length_c   1.000
_cell.angle_alpha   90.00
_cell.angle_beta   90.00
_cell.angle_gamma   90.00
#
_symmetry.space_group_name_H-M   'P 1'
#
loop_
_entity.id
_entity.type
_entity.pdbx_description
1 polymer ?
#
loop_
_entity_poly.entity_id
_entity_poly.type
_entity_poly.pdbx_seq_one_letter_code
_entity_poly.pdbx_strand_id
1 'polypeptide(L)'
;MGSLPVYYFQGVFSHFFVTGSCRKYCSSVKLLCIFQILWSARSYLAIIQRDATPDVHPMVALNPAPLITDVHPFLEIGLGLVMILLCMLIHSFGMYQVMHRFEVHWWRFARENHELRRQIYFFYLVFLILLTHLTEILSLALILHFMQAVPDMRTAFYLAGETYTSLGNGDVLLPMGWRQLSMFITMSGLLTFGWTTGVLANIVGKTYDAQFASVRDKPPPTTPPSKNGEGSVED
;
A
#
# COMPACT_ATOMS: atom_id res chain seq x y z
N MET A 1 34.46 -2.43 12.46
CA MET A 1 33.79 -1.29 13.13
C MET A 1 33.16 -0.45 12.03
N GLY A 2 31.85 -0.29 11.81
CA GLY A 2 30.63 -0.79 12.40
C GLY A 2 29.52 -0.08 11.62
N SER A 3 28.98 -0.71 10.57
CA SER A 3 27.95 -0.15 9.69
C SER A 3 26.56 -0.65 10.10
N LEU A 4 26.10 -0.17 11.26
CA LEU A 4 24.70 -0.25 11.69
C LEU A 4 24.11 1.16 11.55
N PRO A 5 23.31 1.45 10.50
CA PRO A 5 22.13 2.28 10.75
C PRO A 5 20.87 1.92 9.92
N VAL A 6 20.86 0.88 9.09
CA VAL A 6 19.69 0.55 8.24
C VAL A 6 18.72 -0.46 8.89
N TYR A 7 19.17 -1.18 9.93
CA TYR A 7 18.46 -2.34 10.47
C TYR A 7 17.32 -2.04 11.47
N TYR A 8 17.14 -0.79 11.91
CA TYR A 8 16.24 -0.51 13.04
C TYR A 8 14.81 -0.11 12.65
N PHE A 9 14.59 0.43 11.44
CA PHE A 9 13.27 0.99 11.10
C PHE A 9 12.24 -0.06 10.63
N GLN A 10 12.69 -1.24 10.19
CA GLN A 10 11.82 -2.29 9.66
C GLN A 10 11.20 -3.19 10.75
N GLY A 11 11.71 -3.13 11.99
CA GLY A 11 11.21 -3.92 13.12
C GLY A 11 9.96 -3.35 13.81
N VAL A 12 9.66 -2.05 13.65
CA VAL A 12 8.60 -1.37 14.41
C VAL A 12 7.20 -1.63 13.83
N PHE A 13 7.08 -1.90 12.53
CA PHE A 13 5.79 -2.23 11.89
C PHE A 13 5.17 -3.55 12.37
N SER A 14 5.98 -4.48 12.90
CA SER A 14 5.52 -5.78 13.40
C SER A 14 4.74 -5.71 14.72
N HIS A 15 4.91 -4.65 15.52
CA HIS A 15 4.32 -4.60 16.87
C HIS A 15 2.93 -3.91 16.91
N PHE A 16 2.57 -3.10 15.91
CA PHE A 16 1.35 -2.28 15.95
C PHE A 16 0.08 -3.02 15.50
N PHE A 17 0.20 -4.13 14.77
CA PHE A 17 -0.96 -4.89 14.24
C PHE A 17 -1.47 -6.01 15.16
N VAL A 18 -0.86 -6.23 16.33
CA VAL A 18 -1.16 -7.39 17.20
C VAL A 18 -2.23 -7.09 18.27
N THR A 19 -2.61 -5.83 18.52
CA THR A 19 -3.43 -5.46 19.70
C THR A 19 -4.88 -5.04 19.42
N GLY A 20 -5.44 -5.28 18.22
CA GLY A 20 -6.84 -5.00 17.89
C GLY A 20 -7.72 -6.26 17.78
N SER A 21 -8.65 -6.44 18.73
CA SER A 21 -9.61 -7.55 18.81
C SER A 21 -10.38 -7.85 17.51
N CYS A 22 -10.02 -8.93 16.79
CA CYS A 22 -10.96 -9.67 15.94
C CYS A 22 -10.48 -11.12 15.71
N ARG A 23 -10.91 -12.04 16.58
CA ARG A 23 -10.39 -13.44 16.67
C ARG A 23 -10.73 -14.34 15.46
N LYS A 24 -11.55 -13.89 14.50
CA LYS A 24 -12.00 -14.70 13.35
C LYS A 24 -11.34 -14.41 11.99
N TYR A 25 -10.63 -13.27 11.83
CA TYR A 25 -9.85 -12.94 10.63
C TYR A 25 -8.33 -13.17 10.79
N CYS A 26 -7.94 -13.79 11.91
CA CYS A 26 -6.56 -13.92 12.35
C CYS A 26 -5.71 -14.86 11.48
N SER A 27 -6.30 -15.84 10.79
CA SER A 27 -5.53 -16.83 10.01
C SER A 27 -4.99 -16.25 8.70
N SER A 28 -5.79 -15.49 7.96
CA SER A 28 -5.39 -14.94 6.66
C SER A 28 -4.39 -13.80 6.80
N VAL A 29 -4.54 -12.96 7.85
CA VAL A 29 -3.58 -11.88 8.14
C VAL A 29 -2.25 -12.46 8.64
N LYS A 30 -2.27 -13.52 9.45
CA LYS A 30 -1.04 -14.25 9.83
C LYS A 30 -0.35 -14.88 8.62
N LEU A 31 -1.09 -15.48 7.69
CA LEU A 31 -0.51 -16.03 6.45
C LEU A 31 0.08 -14.93 5.57
N LEU A 32 -0.59 -13.79 5.42
CA LEU A 32 -0.08 -12.64 4.68
C LEU A 32 1.20 -12.08 5.33
N CYS A 33 1.25 -11.99 6.66
CA CYS A 33 2.48 -11.62 7.38
C CYS A 33 3.60 -12.65 7.17
N ILE A 34 3.30 -13.95 7.25
CA ILE A 34 4.29 -15.01 6.99
C ILE A 34 4.75 -14.94 5.54
N PHE A 35 3.86 -14.71 4.58
CA PHE A 35 4.20 -14.57 3.17
C PHE A 35 5.05 -13.32 2.93
N GLN A 36 4.75 -12.20 3.60
CA GLN A 36 5.55 -10.97 3.55
C GLN A 36 6.93 -11.18 4.18
N ILE A 37 7.02 -11.87 5.32
CA ILE A 37 8.29 -12.21 5.97
C ILE A 37 9.11 -13.16 5.10
N LEU A 38 8.49 -14.18 4.50
CA LEU A 38 9.13 -15.13 3.59
C LEU A 38 9.55 -14.47 2.28
N TRP A 39 8.74 -13.55 1.74
CA TRP A 39 9.07 -12.72 0.59
C TRP A 39 10.26 -11.82 0.90
N SER A 40 10.24 -11.11 2.04
CA SER A 40 11.38 -10.30 2.52
C SER A 40 12.62 -11.14 2.77
N ALA A 41 12.49 -12.35 3.34
CA ALA A 41 13.61 -13.27 3.56
C ALA A 41 14.16 -13.82 2.24
N ARG A 42 13.30 -14.11 1.27
CA ARG A 42 13.70 -14.55 -0.07
C ARG A 42 14.37 -13.44 -0.87
N SER A 43 13.85 -12.21 -0.80
CA SER A 43 14.51 -11.03 -1.37
C SER A 43 15.86 -10.75 -0.69
N TYR A 44 15.94 -10.91 0.64
CA TYR A 44 17.19 -10.80 1.39
C TYR A 44 18.22 -11.86 0.98
N LEU A 45 17.80 -13.13 0.86
CA LEU A 45 18.65 -14.20 0.38
C LEU A 45 19.08 -13.98 -1.08
N ALA A 46 18.21 -13.43 -1.93
CA ALA A 46 18.54 -13.07 -3.30
C ALA A 46 19.58 -11.94 -3.39
N ILE A 47 19.53 -10.96 -2.49
CA ILE A 47 20.53 -9.88 -2.38
C ILE A 47 21.88 -10.45 -1.90
N ILE A 48 21.89 -11.30 -0.88
CA ILE A 48 23.13 -11.97 -0.41
C ILE A 48 23.71 -12.88 -1.50
N GLN A 49 22.86 -13.58 -2.25
CA GLN A 49 23.31 -14.42 -3.37
C GLN A 49 23.85 -13.59 -4.53
N ARG A 50 23.33 -12.37 -4.76
CA ARG A 50 23.89 -11.40 -5.71
C ARG A 50 25.28 -10.88 -5.30
N ASP A 51 25.49 -10.64 -4.01
CA ASP A 51 26.81 -10.25 -3.48
C ASP A 51 27.83 -11.41 -3.52
N ALA A 52 27.38 -12.66 -3.59
CA ALA A 52 28.22 -13.84 -3.68
C ALA A 52 28.67 -14.19 -5.11
N THR A 53 28.06 -13.61 -6.13
CA THR A 53 28.53 -13.68 -7.53
C THR A 53 29.45 -12.50 -7.80
N PRO A 54 30.76 -12.70 -8.09
CA PRO A 54 31.69 -11.61 -8.42
C PRO A 54 31.48 -11.14 -9.86
N ASP A 55 30.23 -10.99 -10.28
CA ASP A 55 29.87 -10.49 -11.60
C ASP A 55 29.90 -8.98 -11.52
N VAL A 56 30.98 -8.44 -12.06
CA VAL A 56 31.22 -7.03 -12.36
C VAL A 56 30.16 -6.54 -13.34
N HIS A 57 28.91 -6.40 -12.88
CA HIS A 57 28.03 -5.44 -13.52
C HIS A 57 28.59 -4.08 -13.14
N PRO A 58 29.02 -3.26 -14.12
CA PRO A 58 29.34 -1.88 -13.80
C PRO A 58 28.11 -1.33 -13.10
N MET A 59 28.28 -0.86 -11.86
CA MET A 59 27.36 0.12 -11.30
C MET A 59 27.23 1.15 -12.42
N VAL A 60 26.10 1.13 -13.13
CA VAL A 60 25.85 2.08 -14.20
C VAL A 60 25.63 3.40 -13.50
N ALA A 61 26.76 4.02 -13.13
CA ALA A 61 26.86 5.43 -12.86
C ALA A 61 26.52 6.09 -14.20
N LEU A 62 25.23 6.28 -14.42
CA LEU A 62 24.75 7.03 -15.56
C LEU A 62 25.23 8.49 -15.35
N ASN A 63 26.39 8.79 -15.97
CA ASN A 63 26.97 10.11 -16.26
C ASN A 63 27.84 10.82 -15.16
N PRO A 64 29.07 11.27 -15.50
CA PRO A 64 29.91 12.17 -14.70
C PRO A 64 29.48 13.65 -14.79
N ALA A 65 28.18 13.95 -14.62
CA ALA A 65 27.78 15.33 -14.34
C ALA A 65 28.19 15.66 -12.89
N PRO A 66 28.56 16.91 -12.55
CA PRO A 66 28.80 17.30 -11.17
C PRO A 66 27.44 17.34 -10.46
N LEU A 67 26.90 16.18 -10.13
CA LEU A 67 25.79 16.07 -9.20
C LEU A 67 26.30 16.64 -7.90
N ILE A 68 25.68 17.73 -7.47
CA ILE A 68 25.99 18.47 -6.25
C ILE A 68 26.32 17.46 -5.13
N THR A 69 27.61 17.26 -4.88
CA THR A 69 28.08 16.23 -3.93
C THR A 69 28.04 16.73 -2.50
N ASP A 70 27.95 18.05 -2.33
CA ASP A 70 28.05 18.74 -1.05
C ASP A 70 26.78 19.53 -0.76
N VAL A 71 25.63 18.86 -0.77
CA VAL A 71 24.39 19.46 -0.25
C VAL A 71 24.48 19.48 1.27
N HIS A 72 24.17 20.62 1.91
CA HIS A 72 24.12 20.67 3.37
C HIS A 72 23.01 19.71 3.87
N PRO A 73 23.29 18.83 4.85
CA PRO A 73 22.33 17.83 5.33
C PRO A 73 20.98 18.43 5.79
N PHE A 74 20.99 19.65 6.32
CA PHE A 74 19.78 20.35 6.72
C PHE A 74 18.86 20.69 5.55
N LEU A 75 19.40 20.96 4.36
CA LEU A 75 18.62 21.23 3.16
C LEU A 75 17.94 19.96 2.66
N GLU A 76 18.65 18.82 2.65
CA GLU A 76 18.06 17.51 2.30
C GLU A 76 16.88 17.17 3.22
N ILE A 77 17.05 17.36 4.53
CA ILE A 77 15.98 17.11 5.52
C ILE A 77 14.82 18.08 5.30
N GLY A 78 15.08 19.38 5.15
CA GLY A 78 14.04 20.39 4.94
C GLY A 78 13.22 20.10 3.68
N LEU A 79 13.88 19.74 2.59
CA LEU A 79 13.26 19.34 1.35
C LEU A 79 12.45 18.04 1.49
N GLY A 80 13.01 17.02 2.15
CA GLY A 80 12.31 15.77 2.41
C GLY A 80 11.02 15.96 3.23
N LEU A 81 11.04 16.86 4.22
CA LEU A 81 9.85 17.24 4.97
C LEU A 81 8.81 17.95 4.09
N VAL A 82 9.24 18.86 3.21
CA VAL A 82 8.35 19.51 2.23
C VAL A 82 7.72 18.48 1.29
N MET A 83 8.48 17.48 0.84
CA MET A 83 7.96 16.38 0.00
C MET A 83 6.89 15.57 0.74
N ILE A 84 7.11 15.20 2.01
CA ILE A 84 6.09 14.53 2.82
C ILE A 84 4.83 15.38 2.94
N LEU A 85 4.97 16.67 3.27
CA LEU A 85 3.83 17.57 3.43
C LEU A 85 3.04 17.73 2.13
N LEU A 86 3.74 17.84 1.00
CA LEU A 86 3.12 17.88 -0.32
C LEU A 86 2.32 16.59 -0.60
N CYS A 87 2.91 15.41 -0.38
CA CYS A 87 2.21 14.15 -0.50
C CYS A 87 0.99 14.10 0.40
N MET A 88 1.10 14.53 1.65
CA MET A 88 -0.03 14.56 2.59
C MET A 88 -1.17 15.46 2.13
N LEU A 89 -0.86 16.62 1.53
CA LEU A 89 -1.89 17.52 1.00
C LEU A 89 -2.61 16.91 -0.21
N ILE A 90 -1.87 16.36 -1.17
CA ILE A 90 -2.42 15.68 -2.34
C ILE A 90 -3.28 14.49 -1.89
N HIS A 91 -2.75 13.67 -0.96
CA HIS A 91 -3.43 12.50 -0.45
C HIS A 91 -4.71 12.84 0.30
N SER A 92 -4.63 13.82 1.22
CA SER A 92 -5.78 14.28 1.99
C SER A 92 -6.89 14.79 1.09
N PHE A 93 -6.54 15.55 0.05
CA PHE A 93 -7.50 16.00 -0.95
C PHE A 93 -8.11 14.81 -1.72
N GLY A 94 -7.30 13.86 -2.19
CA GLY A 94 -7.80 12.67 -2.88
C GLY A 94 -8.73 11.81 -2.02
N MET A 95 -8.35 11.54 -0.77
CA MET A 95 -9.15 10.77 0.18
C MET A 95 -10.44 11.50 0.58
N TYR A 96 -10.38 12.82 0.78
CA TYR A 96 -11.58 13.64 0.97
C TYR A 96 -12.53 13.49 -0.21
N GLN A 97 -12.02 13.57 -1.43
CA GLN A 97 -12.80 13.46 -2.65
C GLN A 97 -13.42 12.07 -2.86
N VAL A 98 -12.74 11.00 -2.43
CA VAL A 98 -13.27 9.63 -2.43
C VAL A 98 -14.38 9.48 -1.38
N MET A 99 -14.10 9.88 -0.13
CA MET A 99 -15.07 9.73 0.96
C MET A 99 -16.29 10.62 0.81
N HIS A 100 -16.11 11.87 0.36
CA HIS A 100 -17.22 12.76 0.09
C HIS A 100 -18.15 12.18 -0.98
N ARG A 101 -17.60 11.67 -2.09
CA ARG A 101 -18.40 11.01 -3.13
C ARG A 101 -19.12 9.79 -2.58
N PHE A 102 -18.42 8.97 -1.82
CA PHE A 102 -18.97 7.79 -1.19
C PHE A 102 -20.14 8.16 -0.26
N GLU A 103 -19.96 9.01 0.75
CA GLU A 103 -21.05 9.40 1.68
C GLU A 103 -22.25 10.04 0.97
N VAL A 104 -22.02 10.91 -0.03
CA VAL A 104 -23.10 11.63 -0.72
C VAL A 104 -23.89 10.73 -1.69
N HIS A 105 -23.27 9.75 -2.33
CA HIS A 105 -23.92 8.94 -3.37
C HIS A 105 -24.22 7.50 -2.94
N TRP A 106 -23.56 7.00 -1.90
CA TRP A 106 -23.67 5.60 -1.46
C TRP A 106 -25.11 5.21 -1.16
N TRP A 107 -25.91 6.08 -0.53
CA TRP A 107 -27.31 5.78 -0.21
C TRP A 107 -28.16 5.44 -1.44
N ARG A 108 -27.84 6.00 -2.63
CA ARG A 108 -28.54 5.69 -3.89
C ARG A 108 -28.19 4.29 -4.37
N PHE A 109 -26.92 3.92 -4.31
CA PHE A 109 -26.43 2.60 -4.74
C PHE A 109 -26.71 1.50 -3.72
N ALA A 110 -26.83 1.84 -2.42
CA ALA A 110 -27.16 0.91 -1.35
C ALA A 110 -28.63 0.45 -1.41
N ARG A 111 -29.55 1.32 -1.83
CA ARG A 111 -30.99 1.00 -1.96
C ARG A 111 -31.33 0.30 -3.27
N GLU A 112 -30.34 -0.01 -4.10
CA GLU A 112 -30.57 -0.51 -5.43
C GLU A 112 -30.42 -2.01 -5.56
N ASN A 113 -31.34 -2.62 -6.32
CA ASN A 113 -31.40 -4.06 -6.53
C ASN A 113 -30.37 -4.56 -7.56
N HIS A 114 -29.75 -3.67 -8.35
CA HIS A 114 -28.79 -4.05 -9.40
C HIS A 114 -27.36 -4.15 -8.85
N GLU A 115 -26.92 -5.39 -8.54
CA GLU A 115 -25.60 -5.66 -7.97
C GLU A 115 -24.44 -5.17 -8.85
N LEU A 116 -24.56 -5.27 -10.17
CA LEU A 116 -23.54 -4.81 -11.13
C LEU A 116 -23.26 -3.31 -11.00
N ARG A 117 -24.30 -2.49 -10.82
CA ARG A 117 -24.14 -1.03 -10.72
C ARG A 117 -23.40 -0.63 -9.45
N ARG A 118 -23.69 -1.33 -8.36
CA ARG A 118 -22.99 -1.19 -7.07
C ARG A 118 -21.52 -1.60 -7.18
N GLN A 119 -21.21 -2.71 -7.87
CA GLN A 119 -19.83 -3.13 -8.13
C GLN A 119 -19.06 -2.13 -9.00
N ILE A 120 -19.66 -1.64 -10.09
CA ILE A 120 -19.04 -0.62 -10.96
C ILE A 120 -18.72 0.65 -10.17
N TYR A 121 -19.63 1.09 -9.30
CA TYR A 121 -19.40 2.26 -8.44
C TYR A 121 -18.26 2.01 -7.43
N PHE A 122 -18.18 0.82 -6.84
CA PHE A 122 -17.06 0.45 -5.99
C PHE A 122 -15.72 0.47 -6.75
N PHE A 123 -15.66 -0.12 -7.95
CA PHE A 123 -14.47 -0.07 -8.81
C PHE A 123 -14.06 1.36 -9.15
N TYR A 124 -15.03 2.25 -9.42
CA TYR A 124 -14.77 3.67 -9.65
C TYR A 124 -14.08 4.34 -8.45
N LEU A 125 -14.50 4.04 -7.21
CA LEU A 125 -13.85 4.59 -6.01
C LEU A 125 -12.41 4.07 -5.85
N VAL A 126 -12.19 2.77 -6.08
CA VAL A 126 -10.85 2.17 -6.04
C VAL A 126 -9.95 2.79 -7.12
N PHE A 127 -10.49 3.08 -8.30
CA PHE A 127 -9.78 3.76 -9.37
C PHE A 127 -9.36 5.19 -8.98
N LEU A 128 -10.22 5.95 -8.29
CA LEU A 128 -9.86 7.28 -7.78
C LEU A 128 -8.74 7.22 -6.73
N ILE A 129 -8.75 6.20 -5.86
CA ILE A 129 -7.65 5.94 -4.91
C ILE A 129 -6.35 5.70 -5.68
N LEU A 130 -6.37 4.83 -6.69
CA LEU A 130 -5.19 4.55 -7.52
C LEU A 130 -4.64 5.81 -8.21
N LEU A 131 -5.52 6.63 -8.79
CA LEU A 131 -5.13 7.90 -9.41
C LEU A 131 -4.49 8.87 -8.41
N THR A 132 -4.97 8.89 -7.16
CA THR A 132 -4.40 9.73 -6.10
C THR A 132 -2.94 9.32 -5.83
N HIS A 133 -2.69 8.02 -5.62
CA HIS A 133 -1.33 7.51 -5.43
C HIS A 133 -0.43 7.76 -6.64
N LEU A 134 -0.95 7.57 -7.85
CA LEU A 134 -0.19 7.84 -9.08
C LEU A 134 0.21 9.32 -9.19
N THR A 135 -0.69 10.23 -8.81
CA THR A 135 -0.42 11.68 -8.80
C THR A 135 0.65 12.06 -7.79
N GLU A 136 0.68 11.40 -6.63
CA GLU A 136 1.74 11.60 -5.63
C GLU A 136 3.09 11.12 -6.15
N ILE A 137 3.15 9.93 -6.74
CA ILE A 137 4.37 9.38 -7.35
C ILE A 137 4.88 10.31 -8.46
N LEU A 138 3.98 10.78 -9.33
CA LEU A 138 4.32 11.76 -10.37
C LEU A 138 4.87 13.06 -9.78
N SER A 139 4.26 13.58 -8.72
CA SER A 139 4.70 14.82 -8.07
C SER A 139 6.10 14.67 -7.47
N LEU A 140 6.38 13.54 -6.81
CA LEU A 140 7.71 13.24 -6.28
C LEU A 140 8.74 13.05 -7.40
N ALA A 141 8.38 12.37 -8.49
CA ALA A 141 9.24 12.20 -9.66
C ALA A 141 9.59 13.54 -10.31
N LEU A 142 8.61 14.44 -10.45
CA LEU A 142 8.82 15.79 -10.97
C LEU A 142 9.82 16.57 -10.10
N ILE A 143 9.68 16.51 -8.77
CA ILE A 143 10.62 17.15 -7.84
C ILE A 143 12.04 16.60 -8.04
N LEU A 144 12.22 15.27 -8.09
CA LEU A 144 13.53 14.65 -8.34
C LEU A 144 14.13 15.05 -9.68
N HIS A 145 13.31 15.14 -10.73
CA HIS A 145 13.74 15.56 -12.06
C HIS A 145 14.17 17.04 -12.09
N PHE A 146 13.37 17.95 -11.50
CA PHE A 146 13.69 19.37 -11.45
C PHE A 146 14.93 19.69 -10.62
N MET A 147 15.20 18.90 -9.58
CA MET A 147 16.43 19.01 -8.80
C MET A 147 17.65 18.41 -9.49
N GLN A 148 17.48 17.86 -10.71
CA GLN A 148 18.52 17.19 -11.47
C GLN A 148 19.20 16.06 -10.66
N ALA A 149 18.46 15.44 -9.74
CA ALA A 149 18.96 14.34 -8.90
C ALA A 149 19.10 13.03 -9.70
N VAL A 150 18.46 12.96 -10.87
CA VAL A 150 18.40 11.80 -11.78
C VAL A 150 18.44 12.29 -13.23
N PRO A 151 18.95 11.46 -14.16
CA PRO A 151 19.28 11.90 -15.52
C PRO A 151 18.06 12.26 -16.39
N ASP A 152 16.94 11.58 -16.20
CA ASP A 152 15.75 11.74 -17.04
C ASP A 152 14.45 11.47 -16.26
N MET A 153 13.32 11.91 -16.81
CA MET A 153 12.00 11.80 -16.18
C MET A 153 11.55 10.34 -15.99
N ARG A 154 11.93 9.43 -16.90
CA ARG A 154 11.55 8.02 -16.81
C ARG A 154 12.24 7.36 -15.63
N THR A 155 13.54 7.63 -15.46
CA THR A 155 14.33 7.19 -14.31
C THR A 155 13.81 7.80 -13.01
N ALA A 156 13.42 9.08 -13.02
CA ALA A 156 12.80 9.76 -11.88
C ALA A 156 11.49 9.09 -11.43
N PHE A 157 10.61 8.79 -12.39
CA PHE A 157 9.33 8.15 -12.12
C PHE A 157 9.51 6.72 -11.61
N TYR A 158 10.44 5.97 -12.20
CA TYR A 158 10.78 4.62 -11.77
C TYR A 158 11.32 4.62 -10.33
N LEU A 159 12.36 5.40 -10.05
CA LEU A 159 12.94 5.53 -8.71
C LEU A 159 11.91 5.97 -7.67
N ALA A 160 11.12 7.01 -7.98
CA ALA A 160 10.09 7.52 -7.07
C ALA A 160 9.03 6.45 -6.79
N GLY A 161 8.55 5.76 -7.83
CA GLY A 161 7.53 4.72 -7.70
C GLY A 161 7.99 3.54 -6.86
N GLU A 162 9.18 2.99 -7.13
CA GLU A 162 9.71 1.89 -6.36
C GLU A 162 10.00 2.26 -4.91
N THR A 163 10.54 3.46 -4.68
CA THR A 163 10.86 3.94 -3.33
C THR A 163 9.59 4.24 -2.53
N TYR A 164 8.58 4.85 -3.17
CA TYR A 164 7.29 5.19 -2.56
C TYR A 164 6.49 3.92 -2.20
N THR A 165 6.53 2.90 -3.06
CA THR A 165 5.87 1.61 -2.81
C THR A 165 6.67 0.66 -1.93
N SER A 166 7.84 1.09 -1.43
CA SER A 166 8.80 0.28 -0.67
C SER A 166 9.33 -0.96 -1.41
N LEU A 167 9.21 -1.00 -2.74
CA LEU A 167 9.76 -2.07 -3.58
C LEU A 167 11.28 -2.04 -3.56
N GLY A 168 11.86 -0.86 -3.86
CA GLY A 168 13.28 -0.55 -3.76
C GLY A 168 14.22 -1.61 -4.36
N ASN A 169 14.16 -1.86 -5.68
CA ASN A 169 14.97 -2.91 -6.32
C ASN A 169 16.49 -2.67 -6.23
N GLY A 170 16.91 -1.44 -5.95
CA GLY A 170 18.31 -1.07 -5.69
C GLY A 170 19.19 -1.01 -6.93
N ASP A 171 18.59 -1.06 -8.12
CA ASP A 171 19.24 -0.90 -9.42
C ASP A 171 19.49 0.58 -9.77
N VAL A 172 18.59 1.47 -9.37
CA VAL A 172 18.74 2.93 -9.47
C VAL A 172 18.71 3.50 -8.06
N LEU A 173 19.75 4.27 -7.70
CA LEU A 173 19.88 4.90 -6.38
C LEU A 173 20.11 6.40 -6.50
N LEU A 174 19.65 7.14 -5.48
CA LEU A 174 19.99 8.54 -5.36
C LEU A 174 21.49 8.73 -5.07
N PRO A 175 22.09 9.82 -5.58
CA PRO A 175 23.47 10.18 -5.31
C PRO A 175 23.69 10.48 -3.82
N MET A 176 24.95 10.47 -3.37
CA MET A 176 25.29 10.66 -1.96
C MET A 176 24.66 11.91 -1.32
N GLY A 177 24.64 13.05 -2.03
CA GLY A 177 24.06 14.33 -1.54
C GLY A 177 22.53 14.45 -1.61
N TRP A 178 21.82 13.39 -2.04
CA TRP A 178 20.35 13.35 -2.03
C TRP A 178 19.82 12.05 -1.43
N ARG A 179 20.70 11.24 -0.85
CA ARG A 179 20.37 9.86 -0.46
C ARG A 179 19.34 9.82 0.67
N GLN A 180 19.26 10.86 1.50
CA GLN A 180 18.25 10.93 2.56
C GLN A 180 16.83 11.09 2.02
N LEU A 181 16.66 11.65 0.82
CA LEU A 181 15.34 11.82 0.20
C LEU A 181 14.62 10.49 -0.03
N SER A 182 15.35 9.40 -0.31
CA SER A 182 14.78 8.06 -0.43
C SER A 182 13.96 7.67 0.80
N MET A 183 14.47 7.95 2.01
CA MET A 183 13.76 7.67 3.25
C MET A 183 12.44 8.43 3.34
N PHE A 184 12.45 9.73 3.04
CA PHE A 184 11.25 10.57 3.09
C PHE A 184 10.20 10.15 2.05
N ILE A 185 10.63 9.73 0.86
CA ILE A 185 9.74 9.18 -0.18
C ILE A 185 9.07 7.89 0.32
N THR A 186 9.85 6.95 0.88
CA THR A 186 9.31 5.71 1.45
C THR A 186 8.35 5.99 2.62
N MET A 187 8.70 6.92 3.52
CA MET A 187 7.81 7.31 4.62
C MET A 187 6.50 7.91 4.11
N SER A 188 6.56 8.74 3.07
CA SER A 188 5.36 9.30 2.43
C SER A 188 4.44 8.18 1.97
N GLY A 189 4.96 7.23 1.20
CA GLY A 189 4.17 6.11 0.68
C GLY A 189 3.60 5.21 1.77
N LEU A 190 4.40 4.85 2.78
CA LEU A 190 3.90 4.03 3.89
C LEU A 190 2.74 4.71 4.65
N LEU A 191 2.83 6.02 4.88
CA LEU A 191 1.79 6.78 5.57
C LEU A 191 0.50 6.86 4.73
N THR A 192 0.61 7.15 3.44
CA THR A 192 -0.55 7.27 2.54
C THR A 192 -1.20 5.91 2.25
N PHE A 193 -0.43 4.84 2.06
CA PHE A 193 -0.98 3.49 1.95
C PHE A 193 -1.70 3.05 3.23
N GLY A 194 -1.14 3.38 4.41
CA GLY A 194 -1.79 3.14 5.69
C GLY A 194 -3.15 3.84 5.79
N TRP A 195 -3.22 5.12 5.42
CA TRP A 195 -4.46 5.89 5.38
C TRP A 195 -5.47 5.29 4.39
N THR A 196 -5.07 5.08 3.13
CA THR A 196 -5.91 4.47 2.09
C THR A 196 -6.49 3.13 2.53
N THR A 197 -5.70 2.29 3.21
CA THR A 197 -6.16 0.99 3.70
C THR A 197 -7.31 1.15 4.69
N GLY A 198 -7.22 2.12 5.61
CA GLY A 198 -8.31 2.45 6.53
C GLY A 198 -9.57 2.95 5.82
N VAL A 199 -9.41 3.82 4.83
CA VAL A 199 -10.49 4.32 3.97
C VAL A 199 -11.19 3.18 3.22
N LEU A 200 -10.39 2.30 2.59
CA LEU A 200 -10.90 1.18 1.82
C LEU A 200 -11.62 0.17 2.70
N ALA A 201 -11.10 -0.13 3.90
CA ALA A 201 -11.75 -1.02 4.86
C ALA A 201 -13.16 -0.51 5.25
N ASN A 202 -13.31 0.80 5.47
CA ASN A 202 -14.61 1.43 5.73
C ASN A 202 -15.58 1.28 4.55
N ILE A 203 -15.12 1.58 3.32
CA ILE A 203 -15.92 1.47 2.10
C ILE A 203 -16.36 0.02 1.86
N VAL A 204 -15.42 -0.93 1.96
CA VAL A 204 -15.68 -2.37 1.77
C VAL A 204 -16.69 -2.87 2.79
N GLY A 205 -16.54 -2.53 4.08
CA GLY A 205 -17.46 -2.96 5.14
C GLY A 205 -18.90 -2.52 4.86
N LYS A 206 -19.10 -1.22 4.63
CA LYS A 206 -20.42 -0.67 4.26
C LYS A 206 -20.97 -1.28 2.97
N THR A 207 -20.10 -1.55 1.99
CA THR A 207 -20.51 -2.16 0.73
C THR A 207 -21.01 -3.58 0.95
N TYR A 208 -20.24 -4.43 1.62
CA TYR A 208 -20.56 -5.84 1.89
C TYR A 208 -21.82 -6.00 2.74
N ASP A 209 -22.03 -5.14 3.73
CA ASP A 209 -23.27 -5.16 4.51
C ASP A 209 -24.51 -4.96 3.63
N ALA A 210 -24.45 -4.05 2.66
CA ALA A 210 -25.54 -3.86 1.70
C ALA A 210 -25.66 -5.01 0.69
N GLN A 211 -24.56 -5.65 0.26
CA GLN A 211 -24.62 -6.75 -0.71
C GLN A 211 -25.21 -8.02 -0.09
N PHE A 212 -24.85 -8.32 1.16
CA PHE A 212 -25.20 -9.58 1.82
C PHE A 212 -26.41 -9.46 2.76
N ALA A 213 -27.08 -8.31 2.83
CA ALA A 213 -28.29 -8.15 3.65
C ALA A 213 -29.36 -9.20 3.32
N SER A 214 -29.64 -9.42 2.02
CA SER A 214 -30.65 -10.39 1.56
C SER A 214 -30.31 -11.85 1.90
N VAL A 215 -29.01 -12.18 1.96
CA VAL A 215 -28.54 -13.51 2.37
C VAL A 215 -28.65 -13.67 3.89
N ARG A 216 -28.36 -12.60 4.64
CA ARG A 216 -28.40 -12.57 6.11
C ARG A 216 -29.83 -12.71 6.64
N ASP A 217 -30.79 -12.11 5.95
CA ASP A 217 -32.19 -12.05 6.38
C ASP A 217 -33.01 -13.30 6.01
N LYS A 218 -32.45 -14.24 5.24
CA LYS A 218 -33.16 -15.47 4.85
C LYS A 218 -33.17 -16.49 6.01
N PRO A 219 -34.34 -16.96 6.48
CA PRO A 219 -34.40 -17.92 7.58
C PRO A 219 -33.71 -19.24 7.21
N PRO A 220 -33.12 -19.96 8.19
CA PRO A 220 -32.47 -21.23 7.94
C PRO A 220 -33.47 -22.21 7.30
N PRO A 221 -33.01 -23.08 6.38
CA PRO A 221 -33.89 -24.08 5.78
C PRO A 221 -34.51 -24.91 6.90
N THR A 222 -35.85 -24.92 6.96
CA THR A 222 -36.60 -25.79 7.87
C THR A 222 -36.21 -27.23 7.56
N THR A 223 -35.63 -27.93 8.54
CA THR A 223 -35.31 -29.35 8.42
C THR A 223 -36.57 -30.09 7.98
N PRO A 224 -36.51 -30.94 6.93
CA PRO A 224 -37.67 -31.72 6.52
C PRO A 224 -38.13 -32.59 7.71
N PRO A 225 -39.44 -32.84 7.84
CA PRO A 225 -39.98 -33.61 8.97
C PRO A 225 -39.29 -34.98 9.05
N SER A 226 -38.76 -35.29 10.22
CA SER A 226 -38.19 -36.60 10.55
C SER A 226 -39.28 -37.65 10.35
N LYS A 227 -39.10 -38.53 9.35
CA LYS A 227 -39.95 -39.72 9.12
C LYS A 227 -39.65 -40.83 10.14
N ASN A 228 -39.68 -40.52 11.44
CA ASN A 228 -39.44 -41.50 12.51
C ASN A 228 -40.67 -41.63 13.41
N GLY A 229 -41.83 -41.92 12.82
CA GLY A 229 -43.09 -42.09 13.54
C GLY A 229 -44.12 -43.01 12.88
N GLU A 230 -43.75 -43.77 11.84
CA GLU A 230 -44.62 -44.80 11.24
C GLU A 230 -43.97 -46.16 11.46
N GLY A 231 -44.37 -46.85 12.54
CA GLY A 231 -43.93 -48.22 12.81
C GLY A 231 -43.99 -48.60 14.28
N SER A 232 -45.21 -48.76 14.82
CA SER A 232 -45.52 -49.68 15.94
C SER A 232 -46.96 -49.46 16.44
N VAL A 233 -47.93 -49.95 15.68
CA VAL A 233 -49.18 -50.47 16.25
C VAL A 233 -49.45 -51.76 15.46
N GLU A 234 -48.84 -52.85 15.93
CA GLU A 234 -49.28 -54.21 15.61
C GLU A 234 -50.40 -54.58 16.61
N ASP A 235 -51.46 -55.18 16.07
CA ASP A 235 -52.54 -55.86 16.79
C ASP A 235 -52.06 -57.14 17.50
#